data_AF-A0A2R6BLJ3-F1
#
_entry.id   AF-A0A2R6BLJ3-F1
#
_cell.length_a   1.000
_cell.length_b   1.000
_cell.length_c   1.000
_cell.angle_alpha   90.00
_cell.angle_beta   90.00
_cell.angle_gamma   90.00
#
_symmetry.space_group_name_H-M   'P 1'
#
loop_
_entity.id
_entity.type
_entity.pdbx_description
1 polymer ?
#
loop_
_entity_poly.entity_id
_entity_poly.type
_entity_poly.pdbx_seq_one_letter_code
_entity_poly.pdbx_strand_id
1 'polypeptide(L)'
;MERQKFDFLNLSVRGLVVLLMTKKKGYICTQDVRKLYSLHKRSKRSAGFLVNMVENGHLKRVARDRYVLTPKAELAIDLLMKRLQLLTQQEAEGKVPQMVTV
;
A
#
# COMPACT_ATOMS: atom_id res chain seq x y z
N MET A 1 17.49 -13.66 13.42
CA MET A 1 16.97 -12.40 12.85
C MET A 1 16.17 -12.78 11.61
N GLU A 2 14.86 -12.94 11.72
CA GLU A 2 14.04 -13.35 10.56
C GLU A 2 14.09 -12.25 9.49
N ARG A 3 14.51 -12.62 8.28
CA ARG A 3 14.53 -11.74 7.10
C ARG A 3 13.11 -11.27 6.83
N GLN A 4 12.78 -10.02 7.15
CA GLN A 4 11.59 -9.37 6.60
C GLN A 4 11.70 -9.37 5.07
N LYS A 5 10.85 -10.16 4.41
CA LYS A 5 10.67 -10.13 2.95
C LYS A 5 9.90 -8.85 2.61
N PHE A 6 10.62 -7.77 2.34
CA PHE A 6 9.99 -6.56 1.81
C PHE A 6 9.67 -6.80 0.34
N ASP A 7 8.44 -7.25 0.07
CA ASP A 7 7.98 -7.62 -1.26
C ASP A 7 7.09 -6.52 -1.85
N PHE A 8 7.66 -5.33 -2.06
CA PHE A 8 6.90 -4.12 -2.43
C PHE A 8 6.14 -4.24 -3.76
N LEU A 9 6.72 -4.93 -4.74
CA LEU A 9 6.12 -5.07 -6.07
C LEU A 9 5.14 -6.25 -6.17
N ASN A 10 5.10 -7.13 -5.16
CA ASN A 10 4.08 -8.17 -5.03
C ASN A 10 2.86 -7.67 -4.22
N LEU A 11 2.53 -6.40 -4.38
CA LEU A 11 1.42 -5.77 -3.69
C LEU A 11 0.17 -5.83 -4.57
N SER A 12 -0.91 -6.42 -4.04
CA SER A 12 -2.21 -6.32 -4.70
C SER A 12 -2.69 -4.85 -4.79
N VAL A 13 -3.54 -4.53 -5.77
CA VAL A 13 -4.17 -3.20 -5.89
C VAL A 13 -4.89 -2.78 -4.60
N ARG A 14 -5.52 -3.75 -3.89
CA ARG A 14 -6.11 -3.51 -2.57
C ARG A 14 -5.05 -3.09 -1.55
N GLY A 15 -3.93 -3.81 -1.52
CA GLY A 15 -2.74 -3.44 -0.72
C GLY A 15 -2.33 -2.00 -0.96
N LEU A 16 -2.19 -1.59 -2.22
CA LEU A 16 -1.81 -0.23 -2.57
C LEU A 16 -2.80 0.82 -2.05
N VAL A 17 -4.11 0.60 -2.21
CA VAL A 17 -5.14 1.51 -1.68
C VAL A 17 -5.02 1.68 -0.17
N VAL A 18 -4.78 0.59 0.57
CA VAL A 18 -4.56 0.65 2.01
C VAL A 18 -3.31 1.45 2.36
N LEU A 19 -2.21 1.26 1.64
CA LEU A 19 -0.97 2.01 1.87
C LEU A 19 -1.15 3.51 1.60
N LEU A 20 -1.82 3.88 0.51
CA LEU A 20 -2.14 5.27 0.18
C LEU A 20 -3.03 5.93 1.24
N MET A 21 -4.06 5.22 1.70
CA MET A 21 -4.92 5.71 2.79
C MET A 21 -4.13 5.88 4.09
N THR A 22 -3.24 4.93 4.39
CA THR A 22 -2.37 4.99 5.57
C THR A 22 -1.43 6.19 5.49
N LYS A 23 -0.82 6.47 4.32
CA LYS A 23 0.03 7.66 4.11
C LYS A 23 -0.75 8.94 4.35
N LYS A 24 -1.95 9.06 3.76
CA LYS A 24 -2.81 10.24 3.90
C LYS A 24 -3.27 10.48 5.34
N LYS A 25 -3.65 9.42 6.05
CA LYS A 25 -4.22 9.49 7.40
C LYS A 25 -3.15 9.47 8.51
N GLY A 26 -1.94 9.01 8.20
CA GLY A 26 -0.86 8.75 9.15
C GLY A 26 -0.94 7.39 9.85
N TYR A 27 -2.10 6.71 9.82
CA TYR A 27 -2.29 5.36 10.33
C TYR A 27 -3.51 4.69 9.70
N ILE A 28 -3.63 3.38 9.89
CA ILE A 28 -4.82 2.60 9.53
C ILE A 28 -5.19 1.63 10.64
N CYS A 29 -6.49 1.32 10.77
CA CYS A 29 -7.02 0.30 11.67
C CYS A 29 -7.91 -0.72 10.94
N THR A 30 -8.28 -1.82 11.61
CA THR A 30 -9.18 -2.82 11.02
C THR A 30 -10.52 -2.23 10.57
N GLN A 31 -11.03 -1.22 11.29
CA GLN A 31 -12.28 -0.57 10.94
C GLN A 31 -12.18 0.22 9.62
N ASP A 32 -11.05 0.87 9.36
CA ASP A 32 -10.81 1.57 8.09
C ASP A 32 -10.84 0.58 6.92
N VAL A 33 -10.13 -0.56 7.07
CA VAL A 33 -10.12 -1.63 6.05
C VAL A 33 -11.51 -2.22 5.83
N ARG A 34 -12.30 -2.38 6.90
CA ARG A 34 -13.69 -2.85 6.77
C ARG A 34 -14.55 -1.87 5.98
N LYS A 35 -14.40 -0.56 6.23
CA LYS A 35 -15.13 0.47 5.48
C LYS A 35 -14.69 0.51 4.02
N LEU A 36 -13.38 0.47 3.75
CA LEU A 36 -12.82 0.47 2.40
C LEU A 36 -13.37 -0.65 1.51
N TYR A 37 -13.56 -1.83 2.09
CA TYR A 37 -13.98 -3.03 1.35
C TYR A 37 -15.37 -3.53 1.73
N SER A 38 -16.21 -2.66 2.32
CA SER A 38 -17.60 -2.97 2.71
C SER A 38 -17.75 -4.30 3.46
N LEU A 39 -16.81 -4.59 4.35
CA LEU A 39 -16.78 -5.84 5.12
C LEU A 39 -17.70 -5.73 6.34
N HIS A 40 -18.40 -6.81 6.65
CA HIS A 40 -19.22 -6.92 7.85
C HIS A 40 -18.41 -6.67 9.14
N LYS A 41 -19.04 -6.08 10.17
CA LYS A 41 -18.40 -5.71 11.45
C LYS A 41 -17.72 -6.88 12.18
N ARG A 42 -18.20 -8.11 11.97
CA ARG A 42 -17.63 -9.34 12.56
C ARG A 42 -16.56 -10.01 11.67
N SER A 43 -16.26 -9.45 10.49
CA SER A 43 -15.29 -10.03 9.57
C SER A 43 -13.87 -9.95 10.12
N LYS A 44 -13.21 -11.11 10.18
CA LYS A 44 -11.79 -11.25 10.54
C LYS A 44 -10.84 -10.98 9.37
N ARG A 45 -11.35 -10.87 8.13
CA ARG A 45 -10.54 -10.65 6.91
C ARG A 45 -9.68 -9.39 7.02
N SER A 46 -10.25 -8.31 7.56
CA SER A 46 -9.52 -7.05 7.81
C SER A 46 -8.30 -7.21 8.74
N ALA A 47 -8.43 -8.01 9.80
CA ALA A 47 -7.34 -8.26 10.74
C ALA A 47 -6.24 -9.11 10.09
N GLY A 48 -6.62 -10.22 9.43
CA GLY A 48 -5.65 -11.05 8.70
C GLY A 48 -4.93 -10.28 7.59
N PHE A 49 -5.64 -9.42 6.87
CA PHE A 49 -5.05 -8.55 5.85
C PHE A 49 -3.97 -7.62 6.43
N LEU A 50 -4.26 -6.94 7.55
CA LEU A 50 -3.28 -6.06 8.18
C LEU A 50 -2.09 -6.82 8.78
N VAL A 51 -2.30 -8.03 9.31
CA VAL A 51 -1.23 -8.91 9.77
C VAL A 51 -0.29 -9.27 8.61
N ASN A 52 -0.83 -9.72 7.47
CA ASN A 52 -0.02 -10.04 6.29
C ASN A 52 0.78 -8.83 5.79
N MET A 53 0.19 -7.62 5.83
CA MET A 53 0.87 -6.39 5.44
C MET A 53 2.02 -6.03 6.39
N VAL A 54 1.93 -6.42 7.67
CA VAL A 54 3.04 -6.28 8.63
C VAL A 54 4.12 -7.33 8.38
N GLU A 55 3.74 -8.58 8.15
CA GLU A 55 4.66 -9.68 7.86
C GLU A 55 5.50 -9.41 6.60
N ASN A 56 4.88 -8.80 5.57
CA ASN A 56 5.54 -8.38 4.34
C ASN A 56 6.29 -7.04 4.44
N GLY A 57 6.38 -6.46 5.64
CA GLY A 57 7.15 -5.24 5.90
C GLY A 57 6.57 -3.96 5.30
N HIS A 58 5.30 -3.95 4.87
CA HIS A 58 4.65 -2.73 4.39
C HIS A 58 4.18 -1.84 5.54
N LEU A 59 3.68 -2.47 6.61
CA LEU A 59 3.16 -1.81 7.80
C LEU A 59 3.96 -2.22 9.04
N LYS A 60 3.92 -1.37 10.07
CA LYS A 60 4.32 -1.72 11.44
C LYS A 60 3.19 -1.38 12.40
N ARG A 61 2.99 -2.23 13.41
CA ARG A 61 2.00 -1.98 14.47
C ARG A 61 2.59 -1.04 15.51
N VAL A 62 1.89 0.05 15.83
CA VAL A 62 2.34 1.05 16.82
C VAL A 62 1.46 1.12 18.06
N ALA A 63 0.22 0.63 17.97
CA ALA A 63 -0.68 0.53 19.11
C ALA A 63 -1.71 -0.60 18.90
N ARG A 64 -2.63 -0.76 19.84
CA ARG A 64 -3.80 -1.64 19.66
C ARG A 64 -4.60 -1.17 18.44
N ASP A 65 -4.69 -2.04 17.44
CA ASP A 65 -5.38 -1.79 16.17
C ASP A 65 -4.95 -0.48 15.46
N ARG A 66 -3.67 -0.10 15.55
CA ARG A 66 -3.11 0.99 14.74
C ARG A 66 -1.83 0.55 14.07
N TYR A 67 -1.79 0.75 12.76
CA TYR A 67 -0.71 0.38 11.88
C TYR A 67 -0.27 1.60 11.08
N VAL A 68 1.04 1.78 10.92
CA VAL A 68 1.61 2.88 10.12
C VAL A 68 2.56 2.31 9.08
N LEU A 69 2.88 3.10 8.06
CA LEU A 69 3.86 2.69 7.05
C LEU A 69 5.22 2.42 7.69
N THR A 70 5.92 1.41 7.16
CA THR A 70 7.37 1.31 7.40
C THR A 70 8.10 2.37 6.56
N PRO A 71 9.30 2.82 6.97
CA PRO A 71 10.07 3.77 6.17
C PRO A 71 10.33 3.28 4.74
N LYS A 72 10.54 1.97 4.56
CA LYS A 72 10.73 1.35 3.24
C LYS A 72 9.47 1.45 2.39
N ALA A 73 8.30 1.14 2.97
CA ALA A 73 7.03 1.24 2.26
C ALA A 73 6.71 2.68 1.88
N GLU A 74 7.02 3.63 2.77
CA GLU A 74 6.82 5.05 2.52
C GLU A 74 7.65 5.56 1.33
N LEU A 75 8.96 5.30 1.33
CA LEU A 75 9.85 5.63 0.23
C LEU A 75 9.39 5.01 -1.10
N ALA A 76 8.95 3.75 -1.05
CA ALA A 76 8.55 3.03 -2.24
C ALA A 76 7.21 3.56 -2.82
N ILE A 77 6.27 3.99 -1.97
CA ILE A 77 5.05 4.70 -2.39
C ILE A 77 5.42 6.04 -3.04
N ASP A 78 6.35 6.80 -2.45
CA ASP A 78 6.77 8.10 -2.99
C ASP A 78 7.41 7.96 -4.37
N LEU A 79 8.27 6.95 -4.55
CA LEU A 79 8.85 6.62 -5.85
C LEU A 79 7.78 6.24 -6.88
N LEU A 80 6.81 5.41 -6.49
CA LEU A 80 5.70 5.01 -7.36
C LEU A 80 4.86 6.22 -7.78
N MET A 81 4.47 7.07 -6.83
CA MET A 81 3.68 8.28 -7.11
C MET A 81 4.41 9.26 -8.01
N LYS A 82 5.71 9.47 -7.77
CA LYS A 82 6.57 10.29 -8.64
C LYS A 82 6.64 9.70 -10.05
N ARG A 83 6.77 8.38 -10.20
CA ARG A 83 6.80 7.72 -11.51
C ARG A 83 5.47 7.88 -12.23
N LEU A 84 4.34 7.70 -11.54
CA LEU A 84 3.01 7.89 -12.10
C LEU A 84 2.83 9.33 -12.60
N GLN A 85 3.23 10.32 -11.81
CA GLN A 85 3.17 11.73 -12.21
C GLN A 85 3.97 12.01 -13.48
N LEU A 86 5.19 11.47 -13.59
CA LEU A 86 6.01 11.61 -14.79
C LEU A 86 5.37 10.95 -16.01
N LEU A 87 4.77 9.75 -15.86
CA LEU A 87 4.07 9.07 -16.94
C LEU A 87 2.85 9.89 -17.41
N THR A 88 2.05 10.41 -16.48
CA THR A 88 0.90 11.26 -16.82
C THR A 88 1.33 12.55 -17.54
N GLN A 89 2.48 13.13 -17.17
CA GLN A 89 3.04 14.28 -17.89
C GLN A 89 3.50 13.91 -19.31
N GLN A 90 4.17 12.77 -19.47
CA GLN A 90 4.60 12.28 -20.80
C GLN A 90 3.42 12.01 -21.73
N GLU A 91 2.34 11.41 -21.20
CA GLU A 91 1.09 11.21 -21.94
C GLU A 91 0.45 12.54 -22.34
N ALA A 92 0.39 13.53 -21.42
CA ALA A 92 -0.15 14.86 -21.71
C ALA A 92 0.67 15.63 -22.76
N GLU A 93 1.99 15.39 -22.82
CA GLU A 93 2.89 15.97 -23.82
C GLU A 93 2.89 15.20 -25.16
N GLY A 94 2.09 14.14 -25.30
CA GLY A 94 2.05 13.30 -26.52
C GLY A 94 3.31 12.45 -26.73
N LYS A 95 4.20 12.38 -25.72
CA LYS A 95 5.41 11.54 -25.73
C LYS A 95 5.04 10.17 -25.20
N VAL A 96 4.30 9.39 -25.99
CA VAL A 96 3.91 8.03 -25.60
C VAL A 96 5.18 7.19 -25.45
N PRO A 97 5.50 6.62 -24.26
CA PRO A 97 6.53 5.61 -24.17
C PRO A 97 6.05 4.42 -25.00
N GLN A 98 6.83 4.05 -26.03
CA GLN A 98 6.57 2.84 -26.81
C GLN A 98 6.34 1.70 -25.82
N MET A 99 5.14 1.12 -25.84
CA MET A 99 4.89 -0.12 -25.11
C MET A 99 5.87 -1.14 -25.67
N VAL A 100 6.82 -1.57 -24.84
CA VAL A 100 7.64 -2.72 -25.16
C VAL A 100 6.70 -3.92 -25.13
N THR A 101 6.20 -4.31 -26.30
CA THR A 101 5.68 -5.65 -26.52
C THR A 101 6.83 -6.61 -26.23
N VAL A 102 6.69 -7.34 -25.11
CA VAL A 102 7.53 -8.51 -24.81
C VAL A 102 6.94 -9.71 -25.55
#